data_AF-A0A354BLR0-F1
#
_entry.id   AF-A0A354BLR0-F1
#
_cell.length_a   1.000
_cell.length_b   1.000
_cell.length_c   1.000
_cell.angle_alpha   90.00
_cell.angle_beta   90.00
_cell.angle_gamma   90.00
#
_symmetry.space_group_name_H-M   'P 1'
#
loop_
_entity.id
_entity.type
_entity.pdbx_description
1 polymer ?
#
loop_
_entity_poly.entity_id
_entity_poly.type
_entity_poly.pdbx_seq_one_letter_code
_entity_poly.pdbx_strand_id
1 'polypeptide(L)' 'MAVIHTLTILICLAALFSYVNHRLLKLPMTIGLMAVALAFSLILLVLGKLGFGIEAEAQRFMMGIDFNEALMH' A
#
# COMPACT_ATOMS: atom_id res chain seq x y z
N MET A 1 -18.87 -6.30 4.71
CA MET A 1 -18.10 -7.22 3.84
C MET A 1 -16.91 -6.52 3.18
N ALA A 2 -17.10 -5.38 2.49
CA ALA A 2 -15.99 -4.63 1.86
C ALA A 2 -14.86 -4.22 2.83
N VAL A 3 -15.21 -3.75 4.05
CA VAL A 3 -14.22 -3.35 5.06
C VAL A 3 -13.23 -4.46 5.43
N ILE A 4 -13.70 -5.69 5.61
CA ILE A 4 -12.83 -6.83 5.97
C ILE A 4 -11.86 -7.13 4.83
N HIS A 5 -12.29 -7.05 3.57
CA HIS A 5 -11.40 -7.23 2.42
C HIS A 5 -10.33 -6.14 2.37
N THR A 6 -10.71 -4.87 2.56
CA THR A 6 -9.77 -3.75 2.63
C THR A 6 -8.76 -3.92 3.76
N LEU A 7 -9.21 -4.28 4.96
CA LEU A 7 -8.35 -4.55 6.11
C LEU A 7 -7.41 -5.73 5.86
N THR A 8 -7.91 -6.80 5.23
CA THR A 8 -7.09 -7.97 4.89
C THR A 8 -5.95 -7.57 3.96
N ILE A 9 -6.24 -6.79 2.92
CA ILE A 9 -5.23 -6.29 1.98
C ILE A 9 -4.22 -5.38 2.69
N LEU A 10 -4.69 -4.45 3.53
CA LEU A 10 -3.84 -3.56 4.32
C LEU A 10 -2.90 -4.34 5.25
N ILE A 11 -3.41 -5.35 5.96
CA ILE A 11 -2.61 -6.18 6.87
C ILE A 11 -1.59 -7.02 6.09
N CYS A 12 -1.99 -7.63 4.96
CA CYS A 12 -1.07 -8.36 4.09
C CYS A 12 0.04 -7.45 3.55
N LEU A 13 -0.28 -6.23 3.12
CA LEU A 13 0.71 -5.25 2.67
C LEU A 13 1.63 -4.81 3.82
N ALA A 14 1.10 -4.55 5.01
CA ALA A 14 1.88 -4.20 6.18
C ALA A 14 2.85 -5.33 6.57
N ALA A 15 2.40 -6.59 6.54
CA ALA A 15 3.24 -7.76 6.78
C ALA A 15 4.34 -7.91 5.72
N LEU A 16 4.00 -7.70 4.44
CA LEU A 16 4.96 -7.72 3.34
C LEU A 16 6.03 -6.63 3.52
N PHE A 17 5.62 -5.38 3.78
CA PHE A 17 6.55 -4.28 4.00
C PHE A 17 7.39 -4.48 5.25
N SER A 18 6.83 -5.04 6.32
CA SER A 18 7.57 -5.39 7.53
C SER A 18 8.63 -6.47 7.25
N TYR A 19 8.30 -7.49 6.45
CA TYR A 19 9.26 -8.51 6.00
C TYR A 19 10.38 -7.89 5.14
N VAL A 20 10.02 -7.05 4.17
CA VAL A 20 11.00 -6.33 3.32
C VAL A 20 11.91 -5.45 4.17
N ASN A 21 11.34 -4.71 5.13
CA ASN A 21 12.09 -3.89 6.07
C ASN A 21 13.06 -4.73 6.90
N HIS A 22 12.60 -5.84 7.48
CA HIS A 22 13.43 -6.74 8.28
C HIS A 22 14.56 -7.38 7.45
N ARG A 23 14.31 -7.68 6.17
CA ARG A 23 15.29 -8.34 5.31
C ARG A 23 16.31 -7.38 4.69
N LEU A 24 15.89 -6.17 4.27
CA LEU A 24 16.75 -5.24 3.52
C LEU A 24 17.29 -4.07 4.35
N LEU A 25 16.46 -3.46 5.20
CA LEU A 25 16.78 -2.18 5.84
C LEU A 25 17.23 -2.32 7.30
N LYS A 26 16.73 -3.33 8.03
CA LYS A 26 17.01 -3.56 9.47
C LYS A 26 16.76 -2.33 10.36
N LEU A 27 15.89 -1.43 9.93
CA LEU A 27 15.56 -0.20 10.66
C LEU A 27 14.53 -0.49 11.77
N PRO A 28 14.46 0.36 12.82
CA PRO A 28 13.41 0.28 13.83
C PRO A 28 12.03 0.16 13.19
N MET A 29 11.18 -0.74 13.72
CA MET A 29 9.95 -1.22 13.06
C MET A 29 9.09 -0.10 12.44
N THR A 30 8.87 0.99 13.15
CA THR A 30 8.02 2.11 12.71
C THR A 30 8.64 2.91 11.56
N ILE A 31 9.91 3.26 11.67
CA ILE A 31 10.64 4.04 10.64
C ILE A 31 10.80 3.20 9.37
N GLY A 32 11.14 1.92 9.54
CA GLY A 32 11.34 1.00 8.44
C GLY A 32 10.08 0.76 7.61
N LEU A 33 8.93 0.58 8.27
CA LEU A 33 7.65 0.43 7.59
C LEU A 33 7.30 1.68 6.76
N MET A 34 7.44 2.88 7.35
CA MET A 34 7.18 4.14 6.65
C MET A 34 8.09 4.32 5.45
N ALA A 35 9.39 4.03 5.58
CA ALA A 35 10.35 4.14 4.48
C ALA A 35 10.00 3.20 3.30
N VAL A 36 9.64 1.95 3.58
CA VAL A 36 9.24 0.98 2.53
C VAL A 36 7.94 1.42 1.86
N ALA A 37 6.95 1.89 2.62
CA ALA A 37 5.69 2.38 2.06
C ALA A 37 5.89 3.59 1.14
N LEU A 38 6.76 4.53 1.53
CA LEU A 38 7.09 5.70 0.71
C LEU A 38 7.87 5.30 -0.55
N ALA A 39 8.86 4.41 -0.42
CA ALA A 39 9.59 3.90 -1.58
C ALA A 39 8.66 3.18 -2.57
N PHE A 40 7.72 2.38 -2.07
CA PHE A 40 6.70 1.72 -2.89
C PHE A 40 5.81 2.75 -3.60
N SER A 41 5.39 3.81 -2.91
CA SER A 41 4.64 4.92 -3.51
C SER A 41 5.43 5.62 -4.63
N LEU A 42 6.72 5.88 -4.45
CA LEU A 42 7.57 6.44 -5.50
C LEU A 42 7.67 5.49 -6.71
N ILE A 43 7.84 4.18 -6.48
CA ILE A 43 7.92 3.18 -7.55
C ILE A 43 6.63 3.20 -8.38
N LEU A 44 5.47 3.22 -7.75
CA LEU A 44 4.18 3.31 -8.44
C LEU A 44 4.07 4.58 -9.29
N LEU A 45 4.54 5.72 -8.77
CA LEU A 45 4.53 6.98 -9.50
C LEU A 45 5.44 6.94 -10.74
N VAL A 46 6.64 6.37 -10.60
CA VAL A 46 7.57 6.19 -11.73
C VAL A 46 7.00 5.25 -12.78
N LEU A 47 6.40 4.12 -12.36
CA LEU A 47 5.75 3.18 -13.27
C LEU A 47 4.54 3.80 -13.99
N GLY A 48 3.77 4.65 -13.30
CA GLY A 48 2.70 5.44 -13.91
C GLY A 48 3.23 6.35 -15.02
N LYS A 49 4.32 7.09 -14.75
CA LYS A 49 4.97 7.96 -15.74
C LYS A 49 5.58 7.21 -16.93
N LEU A 50 6.01 5.96 -16.73
CA LEU A 50 6.50 5.09 -17.79
C LEU A 50 5.39 4.53 -18.70
N GLY A 51 4.11 4.82 -18.39
CA GLY A 51 2.98 4.44 -19.23
C GLY A 51 2.49 3.01 -19.02
N PHE A 52 2.86 2.35 -17.90
CA PHE A 52 2.44 0.98 -17.59
C PHE A 52 0.93 0.83 -17.29
N GLY A 53 0.12 1.89 -17.39
CA GLY A 53 -1.33 1.83 -17.21
C GLY A 53 -1.80 1.54 -15.78
N ILE A 54 -0.89 1.56 -14.80
CA ILE A 54 -1.16 1.25 -13.39
C ILE A 54 -2.19 2.23 -12.79
N GLU A 55 -2.23 3.46 -13.29
CA GLU A 55 -3.08 4.52 -12.78
C GLU A 55 -4.57 4.19 -12.91
N ALA A 56 -5.00 3.61 -14.04
CA ALA A 56 -6.38 3.21 -14.26
C ALA A 56 -6.81 2.05 -13.33
N GLU A 57 -5.88 1.13 -13.05
CA GLU A 57 -6.14 -0.01 -12.17
C GLU A 57 -6.15 0.39 -10.70
N ALA A 58 -5.23 1.28 -10.30
CA ALA A 58 -5.22 1.90 -8.98
C ALA A 58 -6.49 2.71 -8.74
N GLN A 59 -6.97 3.46 -9.74
CA GLN A 59 -8.21 4.24 -9.62
C GLN A 59 -9.44 3.33 -9.47
N ARG A 60 -9.53 2.23 -10.22
CA ARG A 60 -10.59 1.22 -10.03
C ARG A 60 -10.52 0.57 -8.65
N PHE A 61 -9.33 0.25 -8.18
CA PHE A 61 -9.12 -0.31 -6.84
C PHE A 61 -9.57 0.68 -5.75
N MET A 62 -9.22 1.96 -5.88
CA MET A 62 -9.65 3.00 -4.94
C MET A 62 -11.18 3.22 -4.95
N MET A 63 -11.84 3.18 -6.12
CA MET A 63 -13.30 3.28 -6.20
C MET A 63 -14.03 2.10 -5.55
N GLY A 64 -13.40 0.93 -5.47
CA GLY A 64 -13.94 -0.25 -4.81
C GLY A 64 -13.81 -0.23 -3.28
N ILE A 65 -13.02 0.71 -2.73
CA ILE A 65 -12.81 0.86 -1.30
C ILE A 65 -13.79 1.91 -0.75
N ASP A 66 -14.71 1.46 0.09
CA ASP A 66 -15.53 2.37 0.89
C ASP A 66 -14.70 2.91 2.07
N PHE A 67 -14.00 4.02 1.83
CA PHE A 67 -13.19 4.70 2.85
C PHE A 67 -14.05 5.33 3.96
N ASN A 68 -15.31 5.67 3.66
CA ASN A 68 -16.19 6.24 4.65
C ASN A 68 -16.45 5.20 5.74
N GLU A 69 -16.96 4.02 5.36
CA GLU A 69 -17.20 2.91 6.28
C GLU A 69 -15.90 2.36 6.91
N ALA A 70 -14.79 2.34 6.17
CA ALA A 70 -13.54 1.76 6.67
C ALA A 70 -12.71 2.67 7.60
N LEU A 71 -12.89 3.99 7.54
CA LEU A 71 -11.97 4.94 8.18
C LEU A 71 -12.63 6.19 8.79
N MET A 72 -13.79 6.63 8.28
CA MET A 72 -14.45 7.89 8.70
C MET A 72 -15.75 7.69 9.50
N HIS A 73 -16.09 6.47 9.89
CA HIS A 73 -17.18 6.20 10.84
C HIS A 73 -16.77 6.49 12.29
#